data_AF-M3W3B0-F1
#
_entry.id   AF-M3W3B0-F1
#
_cell.length_a   1.000
_cell.length_b   1.000
_cell.length_c   1.000
_cell.angle_alpha   90.00
_cell.angle_beta   90.00
_cell.angle_gamma   90.00
#
_symmetry.space_group_name_H-M   'P 1'
#
loop_
_entity.id
_entity.type
_entity.pdbx_description
1 polymer ?
#
loop_
_entity_poly.entity_id
_entity_poly.type
_entity_poly.pdbx_seq_one_letter_code
_entity_poly.pdbx_strand_id
1 'polypeptide(L)'
;FCNQKGQDLGLAPEPRAERRASSEAGGGASGEGRGRAGRGAVASVSGRSGSRRVRRPPSLGRVAVVVDQGSGFIKAGFGGERQPRLVLKSSSLVPTWDRPVCTRAPGCGLAGGVERAHPIKHGVVVDWEALEGLWERLLVGGLRVCPEQWPVLVSDSPSAPPASREKVAELLFEALVVPACHVASTALLALCSTGAFSGLAVEAGAGVCHATPVYAGHSWHEATFRLDIAGSTLSRYLRDLLVATCPDPSLRALPRKAITQLKKRCCYVSLDFEGDLRNSDRHHPVSFCLGNGCSFCLSSERFRCPEPIFQPSLLGQAEPGLPALAFQALQRVPATLRTRLADTVVLAGGSTLFPGFTERLEMELEAQCRRHGYGALRPHLVAKPGRGTAVWTGGSMVASLRSFQQRWITRAMYQECGSRLVHEVFN
;
A
#
# COMPACT_ATOMS: atom_id res chain seq x y z
N PHE A 1 2.99 15.60 2.31
CA PHE A 1 4.17 16.36 1.86
C PHE A 1 5.40 15.79 2.56
N CYS A 2 6.59 15.80 1.94
CA CYS A 2 7.85 15.48 2.61
C CYS A 2 8.98 16.23 1.88
N ASN A 3 9.66 17.13 2.59
CA ASN A 3 10.59 18.07 1.97
C ASN A 3 12.03 17.55 2.07
N GLN A 4 12.53 16.96 0.98
CA GLN A 4 13.93 16.55 0.85
C GLN A 4 14.50 17.18 -0.41
N LYS A 5 15.45 18.12 -0.25
CA LYS A 5 16.17 18.77 -1.35
C LYS A 5 16.68 17.71 -2.34
N GLY A 6 16.11 17.73 -3.54
CA GLY A 6 16.73 17.17 -4.73
C GLY A 6 17.12 18.32 -5.65
N GLN A 7 17.81 18.02 -6.75
CA GLN A 7 17.90 18.97 -7.86
C GLN A 7 16.49 19.10 -8.45
N ASP A 8 15.85 20.25 -8.22
CA ASP A 8 14.50 20.50 -8.73
C ASP A 8 14.57 20.78 -10.24
N LEU A 9 14.02 19.85 -11.02
CA LEU A 9 13.66 20.10 -12.40
C LEU A 9 12.55 21.16 -12.40
N GLY A 10 12.93 22.39 -12.75
CA GLY A 10 12.05 23.54 -12.85
C GLY A 10 10.98 23.31 -13.91
N LEU A 11 9.74 23.67 -13.57
CA LEU A 11 8.67 23.88 -14.54
C LEU A 11 8.65 25.36 -14.89
N ALA A 12 8.39 25.69 -16.16
CA ALA A 12 7.95 27.04 -16.51
C ALA A 12 6.58 27.32 -15.85
N PRO A 13 6.33 28.57 -15.39
CA PRO A 13 5.08 28.91 -14.72
C PRO A 13 3.94 29.19 -15.71
N GLU A 14 2.76 28.63 -15.42
CA GLU A 14 1.47 28.97 -16.03
C GLU A 14 0.64 29.83 -15.05
N PRO A 15 -0.19 30.78 -15.54
CA PRO A 15 -0.94 31.71 -14.70
C PRO A 15 -2.06 31.02 -13.89
N ARG A 16 -2.33 31.53 -12.69
CA ARG A 16 -3.41 31.02 -11.82
C ARG A 16 -4.63 31.93 -11.85
N ALA A 17 -5.80 31.35 -12.11
CA ALA A 17 -7.08 31.96 -11.76
C ALA A 17 -7.42 31.70 -10.29
N GLU A 18 -8.06 32.67 -9.63
CA GLU A 18 -8.39 32.61 -8.21
C GLU A 18 -9.63 31.75 -7.92
N ARG A 19 -9.72 31.24 -6.68
CA ARG A 19 -10.98 30.72 -6.12
C ARG A 19 -11.42 31.63 -4.98
N ARG A 20 -12.61 32.24 -5.11
CA ARG A 20 -13.33 32.78 -3.95
C ARG A 20 -13.97 31.63 -3.17
N ALA A 21 -13.99 31.75 -1.85
CA ALA A 21 -14.76 30.89 -0.96
C ALA A 21 -15.75 31.78 -0.19
N SER A 22 -16.99 31.30 -0.04
CA SER A 22 -18.00 31.91 0.83
C SER A 22 -18.17 31.06 2.08
N SER A 23 -18.09 31.71 3.23
CA SER A 23 -18.40 31.16 4.55
C SER A 23 -19.86 31.43 4.90
N GLU A 24 -20.50 30.51 5.63
CA GLU A 24 -21.71 30.87 6.39
C GLU A 24 -21.80 30.04 7.68
N ALA A 25 -22.49 30.58 8.69
CA ALA A 25 -22.50 30.03 10.05
C ALA A 25 -23.81 30.31 10.81
N GLY A 26 -24.17 29.34 11.65
CA GLY A 26 -25.32 29.30 12.57
C GLY A 26 -25.32 27.87 13.15
N GLY A 27 -25.44 27.63 14.46
CA GLY A 27 -26.54 28.05 15.32
C GLY A 27 -27.55 26.88 15.38
N GLY A 28 -27.92 26.29 16.52
CA GLY A 28 -27.55 26.57 17.91
C GLY A 28 -28.75 26.33 18.83
N ALA A 29 -28.87 25.15 19.42
CA ALA A 29 -29.96 24.80 20.34
C ALA A 29 -29.54 23.70 21.34
N SER A 30 -30.17 23.70 22.52
CA SER A 30 -29.85 22.85 23.68
C SER A 30 -31.05 22.06 24.16
N GLY A 31 -30.83 20.91 24.82
CA GLY A 31 -31.86 20.18 25.55
C GLY A 31 -31.27 19.22 26.58
N GLU A 32 -31.70 19.33 27.84
CA GLU A 32 -31.34 18.42 28.93
C GLU A 32 -32.38 17.31 29.14
N GLY A 33 -31.96 16.18 29.72
CA GLY A 33 -32.85 15.12 30.22
C GLY A 33 -32.08 14.12 31.10
N ARG A 34 -32.57 13.84 32.31
CA ARG A 34 -31.88 13.00 33.33
C ARG A 34 -32.60 11.67 33.57
N GLY A 35 -31.86 10.61 33.93
CA GLY A 35 -32.42 9.34 34.42
C GLY A 35 -31.39 8.41 35.09
N ARG A 36 -31.72 7.87 36.28
CA ARG A 36 -30.98 6.83 37.04
C ARG A 36 -31.71 5.48 36.85
N ALA A 37 -31.07 4.35 36.52
CA ALA A 37 -30.08 3.51 37.23
C ALA A 37 -30.69 2.53 38.28
N GLY A 38 -30.39 1.22 38.18
CA GLY A 38 -30.82 0.23 39.19
C GLY A 38 -30.57 -1.27 38.89
N ARG A 39 -29.47 -1.81 39.44
CA ARG A 39 -29.18 -3.19 39.94
C ARG A 39 -30.02 -4.42 39.50
N GLY A 40 -29.32 -5.55 39.29
CA GLY A 40 -29.87 -6.92 39.42
C GLY A 40 -28.90 -7.99 38.90
N ALA A 41 -28.60 -9.03 39.70
CA ALA A 41 -27.70 -10.12 39.30
C ALA A 41 -28.09 -11.46 39.97
N VAL A 42 -28.00 -12.56 39.21
CA VAL A 42 -28.06 -13.95 39.69
C VAL A 42 -27.07 -14.77 38.87
N ALA A 43 -26.40 -15.74 39.48
CA ALA A 43 -25.47 -16.65 38.82
C ALA A 43 -25.99 -18.09 38.84
N SER A 44 -25.65 -18.88 37.83
CA SER A 44 -25.90 -20.32 37.77
C SER A 44 -24.68 -21.04 37.22
N VAL A 45 -24.29 -22.17 37.83
CA VAL A 45 -23.08 -22.94 37.50
C VAL A 45 -23.44 -24.36 37.13
N SER A 46 -23.07 -24.81 35.93
CA SER A 46 -23.13 -26.22 35.52
C SER A 46 -22.31 -26.49 34.25
N GLY A 47 -21.77 -27.71 34.12
CA GLY A 47 -21.35 -28.29 32.82
C GLY A 47 -19.88 -28.14 32.44
N ARG A 48 -19.14 -29.26 32.43
CA ARG A 48 -17.80 -29.37 31.82
C ARG A 48 -17.91 -29.61 30.31
N SER A 49 -17.05 -28.98 29.52
CA SER A 49 -16.48 -29.60 28.31
C SER A 49 -15.11 -28.99 27.97
N GLY A 50 -14.14 -29.85 27.65
CA GLY A 50 -12.71 -29.54 27.63
C GLY A 50 -12.18 -28.89 26.35
N SER A 51 -12.83 -27.86 25.82
CA SER A 51 -12.20 -27.01 24.80
C SER A 51 -11.08 -26.18 25.44
N ARG A 52 -9.84 -26.29 24.95
CA ARG A 52 -8.76 -25.33 25.25
C ARG A 52 -9.11 -23.98 24.62
N ARG A 53 -9.96 -23.21 25.29
CA ARG A 53 -10.19 -21.80 24.95
C ARG A 53 -8.87 -21.05 25.03
N VAL A 54 -8.37 -20.59 23.88
CA VAL A 54 -7.30 -19.59 23.81
C VAL A 54 -7.63 -18.46 24.78
N ARG A 55 -6.75 -18.18 25.74
CA ARG A 55 -6.96 -17.13 26.73
C ARG A 55 -7.12 -15.80 25.97
N ARG A 56 -8.22 -15.07 26.21
CA ARG A 56 -8.40 -13.73 25.65
C ARG A 56 -7.19 -12.87 26.06
N PRO A 57 -6.54 -12.15 25.13
CA PRO A 57 -5.40 -11.31 25.46
C PRO A 57 -5.83 -10.22 26.46
N PRO A 58 -4.98 -9.87 27.45
CA PRO A 58 -5.23 -8.73 28.33
C PRO A 58 -5.26 -7.43 27.51
N SER A 59 -5.97 -6.42 28.01
CA SER A 59 -6.03 -5.10 27.36
C SER A 59 -4.63 -4.50 27.25
N LEU A 60 -4.17 -4.24 26.02
CA LEU A 60 -2.75 -3.99 25.69
C LEU A 60 -2.14 -2.69 26.27
N GLY A 61 -2.89 -1.90 27.04
CA GLY A 61 -2.42 -0.73 27.79
C GLY A 61 -2.06 0.51 26.95
N ARG A 62 -1.52 0.31 25.75
CA ARG A 62 -1.15 1.35 24.79
C ARG A 62 -1.86 1.17 23.45
N VAL A 63 -1.90 2.25 22.69
CA VAL A 63 -2.23 2.25 21.25
C VAL A 63 -1.12 1.51 20.51
N ALA A 64 -1.46 0.63 19.57
CA ALA A 64 -0.45 -0.10 18.80
C ALA A 64 0.28 0.78 17.77
N VAL A 65 1.53 0.41 17.45
CA VAL A 65 2.26 0.89 16.28
C VAL A 65 1.73 0.14 15.04
N VAL A 66 1.60 0.84 13.92
CA VAL A 66 1.11 0.29 12.66
C VAL A 66 2.17 0.47 11.59
N VAL A 67 2.64 -0.65 11.01
CA VAL A 67 3.67 -0.73 9.97
C VAL A 67 3.06 -1.23 8.66
N ASP A 68 3.06 -0.39 7.62
CA ASP A 68 2.68 -0.80 6.27
C ASP A 68 3.93 -1.05 5.42
N GLN A 69 4.30 -2.32 5.23
CA GLN A 69 5.56 -2.76 4.63
C GLN A 69 5.53 -2.91 3.09
N GLY A 70 4.94 -1.95 2.38
CA GLY A 70 4.89 -1.97 0.91
C GLY A 70 6.27 -1.91 0.23
N SER A 71 6.48 -2.64 -0.87
CA SER A 71 7.80 -2.87 -1.53
C SER A 71 8.58 -1.64 -2.03
N GLY A 72 7.92 -0.48 -2.17
CA GLY A 72 8.59 0.77 -2.57
C GLY A 72 8.77 1.75 -1.42
N PHE A 73 7.78 1.82 -0.53
CA PHE A 73 7.74 2.71 0.62
C PHE A 73 7.07 2.02 1.81
N ILE A 74 7.77 2.00 2.94
CA ILE A 74 7.29 1.53 4.23
C ILE A 74 6.76 2.74 5.01
N LYS A 75 5.61 2.61 5.66
CA LYS A 75 4.99 3.70 6.44
C LYS A 75 4.75 3.26 7.86
N ALA A 76 4.92 4.18 8.81
CA ALA A 76 4.67 3.89 10.22
C ALA A 76 4.08 5.09 10.99
N GLY A 77 3.40 4.76 12.08
CA GLY A 77 2.73 5.67 13.01
C GLY A 77 1.93 4.85 14.02
N PHE A 78 0.97 5.47 14.70
CA PHE A 78 0.17 4.82 15.74
C PHE A 78 -1.29 4.63 15.33
N GLY A 79 -1.99 3.72 16.01
CA GLY A 79 -3.44 3.53 15.85
C GLY A 79 -4.26 4.79 16.16
N GLY A 80 -5.36 5.00 15.45
CA GLY A 80 -6.21 6.20 15.54
C GLY A 80 -5.64 7.48 14.92
N GLU A 81 -4.38 7.49 14.47
CA GLU A 81 -3.80 8.62 13.74
C GLU A 81 -4.28 8.68 12.28
N ARG A 82 -4.57 9.89 11.77
CA ARG A 82 -5.16 10.08 10.43
C ARG A 82 -4.18 9.89 9.26
N GLN A 83 -2.87 10.00 9.51
CA GLN A 83 -1.80 9.89 8.52
C GLN A 83 -0.55 9.25 9.16
N PRO A 84 0.28 8.51 8.41
CA PRO A 84 1.51 7.95 8.95
C PRO A 84 2.51 9.06 9.30
N ARG A 85 3.13 8.95 10.49
CA ARG A 85 4.22 9.85 10.90
C ARG A 85 5.45 9.75 10.00
N LEU A 86 5.70 8.55 9.46
CA LEU A 86 6.87 8.25 8.62
C LEU A 86 6.45 7.61 7.30
N VAL A 87 7.13 8.01 6.23
CA VAL A 87 7.13 7.31 4.94
C VAL A 87 8.57 7.21 4.46
N LEU A 88 9.19 6.05 4.66
CA LEU A 88 10.57 5.77 4.25
C LEU A 88 10.58 4.95 2.96
N LYS A 89 11.68 5.00 2.20
CA LYS A 89 11.88 4.06 1.09
C LYS A 89 12.15 2.67 1.67
N SER A 90 11.50 1.64 1.12
CA SER A 90 11.70 0.23 1.51
C SER A 90 13.04 -0.28 0.97
N SER A 91 14.11 0.11 1.64
CA SER A 91 15.48 -0.29 1.33
C SER A 91 16.34 -0.14 2.57
N SER A 92 17.08 -1.17 2.93
CA SER A 92 18.08 -1.07 3.99
C SER A 92 19.41 -0.57 3.46
N LEU A 93 20.27 -0.12 4.36
CA LEU A 93 21.70 -0.12 4.14
C LEU A 93 22.19 -1.50 4.56
N VAL A 94 22.98 -2.18 3.73
CA VAL A 94 23.66 -3.41 4.16
C VAL A 94 24.70 -3.02 5.21
N PRO A 95 24.66 -3.54 6.44
CA PRO A 95 25.74 -3.31 7.39
C PRO A 95 26.96 -4.10 6.92
N THR A 96 28.04 -3.40 6.55
CA THR A 96 29.25 -4.04 6.00
C THR A 96 30.13 -4.62 7.11
N TRP A 97 29.65 -5.66 7.79
CA TRP A 97 30.41 -6.36 8.83
C TRP A 97 31.66 -7.06 8.25
N ASP A 98 31.57 -7.62 7.03
CA ASP A 98 32.66 -8.34 6.35
C ASP A 98 33.69 -7.45 5.62
N ARG A 99 33.82 -6.18 5.99
CA ARG A 99 34.94 -5.34 5.53
C ARG A 99 35.68 -4.72 6.71
N PRO A 100 36.91 -5.16 7.03
CA PRO A 100 37.73 -4.46 8.01
C PRO A 100 37.96 -3.03 7.52
N VAL A 101 37.63 -2.06 8.36
CA VAL A 101 37.93 -0.66 8.09
C VAL A 101 39.44 -0.48 8.25
N CYS A 102 40.18 -0.64 7.16
CA CYS A 102 41.62 -0.36 7.08
C CYS A 102 41.87 1.14 7.29
N THR A 103 41.86 1.57 8.55
CA THR A 103 42.20 2.94 8.93
C THR A 103 43.66 3.25 8.58
N ARG A 104 43.90 4.46 8.07
CA ARG A 104 45.23 5.07 7.87
C ARG A 104 46.04 4.60 6.64
N ALA A 105 45.54 4.97 5.46
CA ALA A 105 46.40 5.31 4.31
C ALA A 105 45.98 6.69 3.76
N PRO A 106 46.80 7.75 3.87
CA PRO A 106 46.43 9.07 3.37
C PRO A 106 46.61 9.14 1.85
N GLY A 107 45.52 8.99 1.09
CA GLY A 107 45.56 9.18 -0.37
C GLY A 107 44.38 8.63 -1.17
N CYS A 108 43.65 7.63 -0.67
CA CYS A 108 42.48 7.10 -1.38
C CYS A 108 41.19 7.87 -1.02
N GLY A 109 40.45 8.30 -2.06
CA GLY A 109 39.10 8.84 -1.88
C GLY A 109 38.11 7.76 -1.45
N LEU A 110 37.14 8.12 -0.60
CA LEU A 110 36.17 7.20 -0.02
C LEU A 110 35.14 6.67 -1.05
N ALA A 111 35.57 5.74 -1.91
CA ALA A 111 34.71 4.97 -2.81
C ALA A 111 33.91 3.85 -2.07
N GLY A 112 33.45 4.15 -0.85
CA GLY A 112 32.72 3.24 0.04
C GLY A 112 31.21 3.33 -0.14
N GLY A 113 30.71 3.02 -1.34
CA GLY A 113 29.28 3.01 -1.62
C GLY A 113 28.56 1.87 -0.89
N VAL A 114 27.98 2.13 0.28
CA VAL A 114 27.21 1.14 1.05
C VAL A 114 26.07 0.58 0.19
N GLU A 115 26.08 -0.72 -0.05
CA GLU A 115 25.06 -1.36 -0.88
C GLU A 115 23.68 -1.25 -0.22
N ARG A 116 22.67 -1.08 -1.06
CA ARG A 116 21.30 -0.79 -0.64
C ARG A 116 20.40 -1.96 -0.97
N ALA A 117 20.28 -2.88 -0.03
CA ALA A 117 19.33 -3.98 -0.07
C ALA A 117 17.88 -3.47 -0.20
N HIS A 118 17.04 -4.25 -0.89
CA HIS A 118 15.60 -4.00 -1.04
C HIS A 118 14.85 -5.24 -0.55
N PRO A 119 14.53 -5.31 0.76
CA PRO A 119 14.08 -6.54 1.42
C PRO A 119 12.75 -7.09 0.92
N ILE A 120 11.96 -6.29 0.20
CA ILE A 120 10.62 -6.64 -0.24
C ILE A 120 10.50 -6.40 -1.75
N LYS A 121 10.22 -7.46 -2.51
CA LYS A 121 10.02 -7.43 -3.97
C LYS A 121 8.63 -8.00 -4.29
N HIS A 122 7.85 -7.33 -5.14
CA HIS A 122 6.51 -7.78 -5.56
C HIS A 122 5.56 -8.15 -4.40
N GLY A 123 5.66 -7.42 -3.27
CA GLY A 123 4.89 -7.66 -2.04
C GLY A 123 5.43 -8.77 -1.14
N VAL A 124 6.46 -9.52 -1.54
CA VAL A 124 7.04 -10.64 -0.78
C VAL A 124 8.38 -10.24 -0.19
N VAL A 125 8.66 -10.68 1.04
CA VAL A 125 9.99 -10.52 1.67
C VAL A 125 10.97 -11.51 1.03
N VAL A 126 12.13 -11.01 0.61
CA VAL A 126 13.18 -11.78 -0.09
C VAL A 126 14.53 -11.75 0.60
N ASP A 127 14.65 -10.95 1.65
CA ASP A 127 15.86 -10.70 2.44
C ASP A 127 15.37 -10.20 3.81
N TRP A 128 15.55 -11.05 4.82
CA TRP A 128 14.97 -10.88 6.17
C TRP A 128 15.87 -10.04 7.08
N GLU A 129 17.19 -10.14 6.94
CA GLU A 129 18.17 -9.31 7.67
C GLU A 129 18.00 -7.83 7.29
N ALA A 130 17.86 -7.53 6.00
CA ALA A 130 17.58 -6.17 5.56
C ALA A 130 16.15 -5.70 5.91
N LEU A 131 15.21 -6.61 6.22
CA LEU A 131 13.90 -6.24 6.76
C LEU A 131 14.02 -5.84 8.24
N GLU A 132 14.74 -6.63 9.04
CA GLU A 132 15.00 -6.37 10.46
C GLU A 132 15.69 -5.02 10.65
N GLY A 133 16.83 -4.79 9.98
CA GLY A 133 17.52 -3.50 9.99
C GLY A 133 16.75 -2.34 9.31
N LEU A 134 15.65 -2.63 8.60
CA LEU A 134 14.70 -1.62 8.13
C LEU A 134 13.63 -1.31 9.21
N TRP A 135 13.18 -2.31 9.97
CA TRP A 135 12.25 -2.14 11.09
C TRP A 135 12.91 -1.46 12.29
N GLU A 136 14.13 -1.82 12.67
CA GLU A 136 14.90 -1.14 13.72
C GLU A 136 15.02 0.37 13.42
N ARG A 137 15.44 0.71 12.19
CA ARG A 137 15.53 2.10 11.71
C ARG A 137 14.17 2.82 11.68
N LEU A 138 13.08 2.09 11.48
CA LEU A 138 11.71 2.64 11.43
C LEU A 138 11.14 2.89 12.82
N LEU A 139 11.31 1.93 13.74
CA LEU A 139 10.75 1.95 15.09
C LEU A 139 11.64 2.76 16.05
N VAL A 140 12.91 2.40 16.17
CA VAL A 140 13.86 3.02 17.11
C VAL A 140 14.38 4.34 16.54
N GLY A 141 14.95 4.32 15.33
CA GLY A 141 15.51 5.53 14.71
C GLY A 141 14.45 6.56 14.28
N GLY A 142 13.34 6.07 13.73
CA GLY A 142 12.27 6.88 13.15
C GLY A 142 11.20 7.30 14.15
N LEU A 143 10.42 6.34 14.67
CA LEU A 143 9.32 6.62 15.60
C LEU A 143 9.79 6.93 17.02
N ARG A 144 11.04 6.59 17.36
CA ARG A 144 11.64 6.73 18.69
C ARG A 144 10.87 5.97 19.77
N VAL A 145 10.52 4.71 19.46
CA VAL A 145 9.88 3.77 20.38
C VAL A 145 10.80 2.59 20.68
N CYS A 146 10.76 2.12 21.93
CA CYS A 146 11.31 0.85 22.39
C CYS A 146 10.29 -0.27 22.05
N PRO A 147 10.53 -1.14 21.04
CA PRO A 147 9.50 -2.08 20.53
C PRO A 147 8.90 -3.01 21.60
N GLU A 148 9.67 -3.34 22.63
CA GLU A 148 9.31 -4.19 23.77
C GLU A 148 8.15 -3.60 24.61
N GLN A 149 7.86 -2.31 24.44
CA GLN A 149 6.76 -1.62 25.13
C GLN A 149 5.53 -1.36 24.25
N TRP A 150 5.53 -1.73 22.96
CA TRP A 150 4.51 -1.33 22.00
C TRP A 150 4.00 -2.51 21.17
N PRO A 151 2.69 -2.82 21.19
CA PRO A 151 2.12 -3.79 20.27
C PRO A 151 2.30 -3.33 18.82
N VAL A 152 2.62 -4.25 17.90
CA VAL A 152 2.85 -3.93 16.47
C VAL A 152 1.84 -4.64 15.56
N LEU A 153 1.15 -3.86 14.72
CA LEU A 153 0.38 -4.36 13.57
C LEU A 153 1.24 -4.23 12.31
N VAL A 154 1.41 -5.32 11.56
CA VAL A 154 2.15 -5.34 10.29
C VAL A 154 1.22 -5.69 9.12
N SER A 155 1.32 -4.96 8.00
CA SER A 155 0.58 -5.29 6.77
C SER A 155 1.21 -6.48 6.03
N ASP A 156 0.37 -7.31 5.40
CA ASP A 156 0.81 -8.53 4.71
C ASP A 156 0.22 -8.63 3.30
N SER A 157 1.03 -9.06 2.34
CA SER A 157 0.66 -9.11 0.92
C SER A 157 -0.29 -10.28 0.64
N PRO A 158 -1.32 -10.14 -0.20
CA PRO A 158 -2.14 -11.26 -0.69
C PRO A 158 -1.34 -12.34 -1.45
N SER A 159 -0.07 -12.05 -1.79
CA SER A 159 0.88 -13.02 -2.38
C SER A 159 2.07 -13.37 -1.48
N ALA A 160 2.04 -13.03 -0.20
CA ALA A 160 3.01 -13.56 0.76
C ALA A 160 2.70 -15.05 1.06
N PRO A 161 3.69 -15.95 1.03
CA PRO A 161 3.50 -17.33 1.50
C PRO A 161 3.11 -17.36 3.00
N PRO A 162 2.30 -18.33 3.45
CA PRO A 162 1.94 -18.46 4.88
C PRO A 162 3.17 -18.53 5.81
N ALA A 163 4.26 -19.14 5.38
CA ALA A 163 5.52 -19.20 6.14
C ALA A 163 6.18 -17.82 6.36
N SER A 164 5.89 -16.81 5.53
CA SER A 164 6.32 -15.43 5.78
C SER A 164 5.66 -14.83 7.02
N ARG A 165 4.46 -15.29 7.40
CA ARG A 165 3.78 -14.85 8.63
C ARG A 165 4.46 -15.41 9.87
N GLU A 166 4.90 -16.66 9.82
CA GLU A 166 5.73 -17.28 10.87
C GLU A 166 6.99 -16.45 11.09
N LYS A 167 7.76 -16.16 10.03
CA LYS A 167 9.01 -15.38 10.13
C LYS A 167 8.80 -13.92 10.55
N VAL A 168 7.67 -13.31 10.19
CA VAL A 168 7.25 -12.00 10.72
C VAL A 168 6.98 -12.07 12.23
N ALA A 169 6.32 -13.12 12.72
CA ALA A 169 6.06 -13.29 14.15
C ALA A 169 7.35 -13.57 14.94
N GLU A 170 8.25 -14.41 14.40
CA GLU A 170 9.57 -14.71 14.96
C GLU A 170 10.39 -13.42 15.16
N LEU A 171 10.59 -12.63 14.10
CA LEU A 171 11.31 -11.34 14.18
C LEU A 171 10.66 -10.36 15.17
N LEU A 172 9.33 -10.36 15.30
CA LEU A 172 8.64 -9.48 16.25
C LEU A 172 8.78 -9.94 17.70
N PHE A 173 8.69 -11.24 18.01
CA PHE A 173 8.68 -11.74 19.39
C PHE A 173 10.05 -12.12 19.95
N GLU A 174 10.99 -12.49 19.08
CA GLU A 174 12.29 -13.04 19.45
C GLU A 174 13.39 -11.97 19.31
N ALA A 175 13.50 -11.33 18.14
CA ALA A 175 14.46 -10.24 17.91
C ALA A 175 13.99 -8.88 18.46
N LEU A 176 12.75 -8.46 18.14
CA LEU A 176 12.20 -7.17 18.59
C LEU A 176 11.38 -7.24 19.89
N VAL A 177 11.22 -8.43 20.48
CA VAL A 177 10.73 -8.63 21.87
C VAL A 177 9.33 -7.99 22.13
N VAL A 178 8.51 -7.75 21.09
CA VAL A 178 7.26 -6.97 21.21
C VAL A 178 6.24 -7.67 22.13
N PRO A 179 5.40 -6.94 22.88
CA PRO A 179 4.49 -7.55 23.84
C PRO A 179 3.32 -8.29 23.18
N ALA A 180 2.89 -7.83 22.00
CA ALA A 180 1.86 -8.46 21.18
C ALA A 180 1.98 -8.02 19.71
N CYS A 181 1.52 -8.86 18.78
CA CYS A 181 1.46 -8.52 17.36
C CYS A 181 0.15 -8.95 16.68
N HIS A 182 -0.09 -8.38 15.51
CA HIS A 182 -1.11 -8.83 14.57
C HIS A 182 -0.66 -8.61 13.12
N VAL A 183 -0.86 -9.61 12.26
CA VAL A 183 -0.49 -9.57 10.83
C VAL A 183 -1.76 -9.54 10.00
N ALA A 184 -1.93 -8.52 9.14
CA ALA A 184 -3.19 -8.27 8.43
C ALA A 184 -3.01 -8.00 6.93
N SER A 185 -3.81 -8.69 6.11
CA SER A 185 -3.83 -8.55 4.65
C SER A 185 -4.00 -7.09 4.20
N THR A 186 -3.17 -6.60 3.28
CA THR A 186 -3.27 -5.23 2.74
C THR A 186 -4.64 -4.94 2.15
N ALA A 187 -5.25 -5.93 1.48
CA ALA A 187 -6.59 -5.85 0.92
C ALA A 187 -7.69 -5.60 1.97
N LEU A 188 -7.62 -6.32 3.11
CA LEU A 188 -8.52 -6.09 4.24
C LEU A 188 -8.32 -4.68 4.80
N LEU A 189 -7.07 -4.27 5.00
CA LEU A 189 -6.76 -2.94 5.52
C LEU A 189 -7.17 -1.81 4.56
N ALA A 190 -7.07 -2.01 3.25
CA ALA A 190 -7.56 -1.09 2.23
C ALA A 190 -9.08 -0.86 2.38
N LEU A 191 -9.87 -1.93 2.49
CA LEU A 191 -11.31 -1.85 2.75
C LEU A 191 -11.63 -1.16 4.08
N CYS A 192 -10.92 -1.54 5.16
CA CYS A 192 -11.08 -0.93 6.49
C CYS A 192 -10.88 0.59 6.47
N SER A 193 -10.01 1.12 5.60
CA SER A 193 -9.78 2.56 5.44
C SER A 193 -11.00 3.35 4.94
N THR A 194 -12.01 2.65 4.42
CA THR A 194 -13.30 3.22 3.98
C THR A 194 -14.45 2.90 4.94
N GLY A 195 -14.19 2.12 6.00
CA GLY A 195 -15.20 1.57 6.90
C GLY A 195 -15.80 0.21 6.47
N ALA A 196 -15.35 -0.35 5.34
CA ALA A 196 -15.83 -1.61 4.81
C ALA A 196 -15.06 -2.83 5.36
N PHE A 197 -15.77 -3.94 5.58
CA PHE A 197 -15.21 -5.27 5.90
C PHE A 197 -15.61 -6.33 4.86
N SER A 198 -16.16 -5.90 3.73
CA SER A 198 -16.50 -6.72 2.57
C SER A 198 -16.44 -5.84 1.32
N GLY A 199 -15.96 -6.39 0.22
CA GLY A 199 -15.78 -5.67 -1.05
C GLY A 199 -14.68 -6.30 -1.90
N LEU A 200 -14.34 -5.65 -3.01
CA LEU A 200 -13.15 -5.94 -3.79
C LEU A 200 -12.07 -4.88 -3.49
N ALA A 201 -10.92 -5.28 -2.99
CA ALA A 201 -9.75 -4.40 -2.92
C ALA A 201 -8.98 -4.46 -4.25
N VAL A 202 -8.85 -3.32 -4.93
CA VAL A 202 -7.99 -3.18 -6.12
C VAL A 202 -6.80 -2.32 -5.74
N GLU A 203 -5.66 -2.98 -5.53
CA GLU A 203 -4.43 -2.36 -5.06
C GLU A 203 -3.46 -2.15 -6.22
N ALA A 204 -3.00 -0.92 -6.45
CA ALA A 204 -1.93 -0.63 -7.40
C ALA A 204 -0.70 -0.07 -6.67
N GLY A 205 0.20 -0.97 -6.28
CA GLY A 205 1.37 -0.68 -5.44
C GLY A 205 2.58 -0.14 -6.19
N ALA A 206 3.75 -0.34 -5.58
CA ALA A 206 5.05 -0.03 -6.19
C ALA A 206 5.69 -1.26 -6.84
N GLY A 207 5.65 -2.43 -6.19
CA GLY A 207 6.21 -3.68 -6.73
C GLY A 207 5.20 -4.51 -7.53
N VAL A 208 3.93 -4.50 -7.11
CA VAL A 208 2.87 -5.40 -7.58
C VAL A 208 1.52 -4.68 -7.55
N CYS A 209 0.56 -5.17 -8.33
CA CYS A 209 -0.86 -4.82 -8.25
C CYS A 209 -1.70 -6.08 -7.97
N HIS A 210 -2.82 -5.92 -7.26
CA HIS A 210 -3.68 -7.01 -6.82
C HIS A 210 -5.15 -6.67 -7.01
N ALA A 211 -5.97 -7.69 -7.27
CA ALA A 211 -7.42 -7.66 -7.08
C ALA A 211 -7.78 -8.77 -6.09
N THR A 212 -8.18 -8.38 -4.87
CA THR A 212 -8.43 -9.30 -3.75
C THR A 212 -9.86 -9.11 -3.23
N PRO A 213 -10.76 -10.08 -3.43
CA PRO A 213 -12.09 -10.04 -2.84
C PRO A 213 -12.01 -10.40 -1.35
N VAL A 214 -12.75 -9.68 -0.51
CA VAL A 214 -12.79 -9.87 0.94
C VAL A 214 -14.24 -9.94 1.39
N TYR A 215 -14.56 -10.85 2.29
CA TYR A 215 -15.91 -11.03 2.82
C TYR A 215 -15.90 -11.30 4.33
N ALA A 216 -16.76 -10.61 5.07
CA ALA A 216 -16.84 -10.65 6.54
C ALA A 216 -15.47 -10.53 7.26
N GLY A 217 -14.53 -9.78 6.67
CA GLY A 217 -13.17 -9.59 7.18
C GLY A 217 -12.14 -10.67 6.79
N HIS A 218 -12.46 -11.61 5.89
CA HIS A 218 -11.56 -12.68 5.43
C HIS A 218 -11.27 -12.53 3.92
N SER A 219 -10.02 -12.73 3.50
CA SER A 219 -9.60 -12.60 2.10
C SER A 219 -9.83 -13.90 1.33
N TRP A 220 -10.43 -13.83 0.13
CA TRP A 220 -10.59 -14.99 -0.73
C TRP A 220 -9.32 -15.24 -1.55
N HIS A 221 -8.41 -16.03 -0.98
CA HIS A 221 -7.11 -16.34 -1.59
C HIS A 221 -7.24 -17.00 -2.99
N GLU A 222 -8.19 -17.93 -3.17
CA GLU A 222 -8.44 -18.60 -4.46
C GLU A 222 -9.04 -17.69 -5.55
N ALA A 223 -9.59 -16.54 -5.17
CA ALA A 223 -10.12 -15.52 -6.07
C ALA A 223 -9.24 -14.24 -6.07
N THR A 224 -8.03 -14.32 -5.53
CA THR A 224 -7.06 -13.24 -5.54
C THR A 224 -6.23 -13.28 -6.82
N PHE A 225 -6.21 -12.18 -7.56
CA PHE A 225 -5.45 -12.03 -8.79
C PHE A 225 -4.31 -11.02 -8.63
N ARG A 226 -3.20 -11.23 -9.36
CA ARG A 226 -1.94 -10.48 -9.25
C ARG A 226 -1.47 -10.01 -10.63
N LEU A 227 -0.87 -8.82 -10.69
CA LEU A 227 -0.18 -8.27 -11.84
C LEU A 227 1.18 -7.68 -11.42
N ASP A 228 2.28 -8.12 -12.02
CA ASP A 228 3.63 -7.62 -11.69
C ASP A 228 4.06 -6.36 -12.46
N ILE A 229 3.09 -5.73 -13.14
CA ILE A 229 3.19 -4.37 -13.65
C ILE A 229 2.64 -3.41 -12.60
N ALA A 230 3.56 -2.74 -11.89
CA ALA A 230 3.25 -1.74 -10.89
C ALA A 230 4.24 -0.56 -10.97
N GLY A 231 4.17 0.36 -10.00
CA GLY A 231 4.87 1.64 -10.05
C GLY A 231 6.37 1.59 -10.38
N SER A 232 7.12 0.57 -9.95
CA SER A 232 8.54 0.39 -10.27
C SER A 232 8.77 -0.08 -11.71
N THR A 233 7.86 -0.89 -12.27
CA THR A 233 7.87 -1.29 -13.68
C THR A 233 7.53 -0.10 -14.58
N LEU A 234 6.52 0.70 -14.24
CA LEU A 234 6.19 1.93 -14.98
C LEU A 234 7.34 2.97 -14.92
N SER A 235 8.05 3.07 -13.79
CA SER A 235 9.26 3.90 -13.65
C SER A 235 10.49 3.34 -14.39
N ARG A 236 10.45 2.10 -14.90
CA ARG A 236 11.41 1.63 -15.91
C ARG A 236 10.93 2.07 -17.28
N TYR A 237 9.71 1.66 -17.66
CA TYR A 237 9.11 1.94 -18.97
C TYR A 237 9.15 3.43 -19.37
N LEU A 238 8.92 4.37 -18.44
CA LEU A 238 9.03 5.81 -18.76
C LEU A 238 10.44 6.24 -19.23
N ARG A 239 11.52 5.70 -18.64
CA ARG A 239 12.89 5.97 -19.11
C ARG A 239 13.10 5.31 -20.47
N ASP A 240 12.60 4.09 -20.63
CA ASP A 240 12.80 3.30 -21.84
C ASP A 240 12.07 3.95 -23.04
N LEU A 241 10.88 4.53 -22.80
CA LEU A 241 10.18 5.45 -23.70
C LEU A 241 10.97 6.75 -23.97
N LEU A 242 11.43 7.45 -22.93
CA LEU A 242 12.21 8.70 -23.06
C LEU A 242 13.46 8.52 -23.94
N VAL A 243 14.17 7.40 -23.76
CA VAL A 243 15.40 7.07 -24.51
C VAL A 243 15.11 6.65 -25.95
N ALA A 244 13.89 6.21 -26.26
CA ALA A 244 13.44 5.96 -27.62
C ALA A 244 13.01 7.25 -28.34
N THR A 245 12.28 8.15 -27.66
CA THR A 245 11.83 9.43 -28.25
C THR A 245 12.98 10.45 -28.38
N CYS A 246 13.97 10.44 -27.47
CA CYS A 246 15.11 11.35 -27.51
C CYS A 246 16.42 10.62 -27.21
N PRO A 247 17.38 10.57 -28.17
CA PRO A 247 18.61 9.80 -28.02
C PRO A 247 19.69 10.45 -27.12
N ASP A 248 19.41 11.60 -26.49
CA ASP A 248 20.38 12.37 -25.69
C ASP A 248 20.98 11.53 -24.53
N PRO A 249 22.32 11.45 -24.40
CA PRO A 249 22.99 10.69 -23.34
C PRO A 249 22.63 11.12 -21.91
N SER A 250 22.30 12.39 -21.69
CA SER A 250 21.92 12.91 -20.37
C SER A 250 20.57 12.36 -19.88
N LEU A 251 19.65 12.03 -20.79
CA LEU A 251 18.40 11.35 -20.46
C LEU A 251 18.63 9.91 -20.02
N ARG A 252 19.59 9.22 -20.65
CA ARG A 252 20.03 7.87 -20.22
C ARG A 252 20.66 7.91 -18.83
N ALA A 253 21.34 9.00 -18.49
CA ALA A 253 21.97 9.24 -17.18
C ALA A 253 20.99 9.69 -16.07
N LEU A 254 19.71 9.97 -16.37
CA LEU A 254 18.76 10.46 -15.37
C LEU A 254 18.58 9.45 -14.20
N PRO A 255 18.78 9.87 -12.94
CA PRO A 255 18.74 8.95 -11.82
C PRO A 255 17.32 8.39 -11.61
N ARG A 256 17.21 7.14 -11.15
CA ARG A 256 15.92 6.44 -10.92
C ARG A 256 14.93 7.24 -10.04
N LYS A 257 15.42 8.14 -9.17
CA LYS A 257 14.60 9.09 -8.38
C LYS A 257 13.93 10.15 -9.28
N ALA A 258 14.66 10.74 -10.24
CA ALA A 258 14.13 11.75 -11.16
C ALA A 258 13.04 11.18 -12.08
N ILE A 259 13.30 10.05 -12.75
CA ILE A 259 12.28 9.35 -13.58
C ILE A 259 11.01 9.06 -12.77
N THR A 260 11.16 8.61 -11.52
CA THR A 260 10.01 8.35 -10.63
C THR A 260 9.25 9.61 -10.22
N GLN A 261 9.89 10.78 -10.16
CA GLN A 261 9.21 12.06 -9.92
C GLN A 261 8.56 12.61 -11.18
N LEU A 262 9.20 12.53 -12.35
CA LEU A 262 8.59 12.85 -13.65
C LEU A 262 7.28 12.06 -13.82
N LYS A 263 7.34 10.73 -13.63
CA LYS A 263 6.17 9.87 -13.66
C LYS A 263 5.05 10.34 -12.72
N LYS A 264 5.38 10.67 -11.48
CA LYS A 264 4.41 11.11 -10.45
C LYS A 264 3.83 12.50 -10.70
N ARG A 265 4.55 13.38 -11.40
CA ARG A 265 4.13 14.77 -11.67
C ARG A 265 3.41 14.92 -13.01
N CYS A 266 3.72 14.07 -13.99
CA CYS A 266 3.40 14.32 -15.40
C CYS A 266 2.47 13.27 -16.03
N CYS A 267 2.55 12.00 -15.60
CA CYS A 267 1.79 10.93 -16.23
C CYS A 267 0.33 10.88 -15.76
N TYR A 268 -0.55 10.46 -16.67
CA TYR A 268 -1.99 10.29 -16.47
C TYR A 268 -2.48 9.07 -17.25
N VAL A 269 -3.63 8.52 -16.92
CA VAL A 269 -4.27 7.44 -17.68
C VAL A 269 -5.21 8.05 -18.71
N SER A 270 -5.09 7.62 -19.96
CA SER A 270 -6.04 7.99 -21.02
C SER A 270 -7.33 7.17 -20.92
N LEU A 271 -8.45 7.75 -21.35
CA LEU A 271 -9.72 7.03 -21.55
C LEU A 271 -9.83 6.41 -22.95
N ASP A 272 -9.09 6.94 -23.93
CA ASP A 272 -9.11 6.56 -25.35
C ASP A 272 -7.65 6.45 -25.82
N PHE A 273 -6.95 5.41 -25.36
CA PHE A 273 -5.51 5.24 -25.60
C PHE A 273 -5.16 5.24 -27.09
N GLU A 274 -6.00 4.61 -27.92
CA GLU A 274 -5.81 4.52 -29.37
C GLU A 274 -6.10 5.85 -30.08
N GLY A 275 -7.16 6.57 -29.71
CA GLY A 275 -7.43 7.90 -30.28
C GLY A 275 -6.43 8.95 -29.84
N ASP A 276 -5.92 8.87 -28.61
CA ASP A 276 -4.86 9.75 -28.11
C ASP A 276 -3.52 9.47 -28.79
N LEU A 277 -3.14 8.20 -29.00
CA LEU A 277 -1.94 7.83 -29.79
C LEU A 277 -1.96 8.38 -31.22
N ARG A 278 -3.16 8.54 -31.81
CA ARG A 278 -3.36 8.98 -33.20
C ARG A 278 -3.49 10.50 -33.32
N ASN A 279 -3.61 11.24 -32.21
CA ASN A 279 -3.86 12.67 -32.22
C ASN A 279 -2.91 13.42 -31.27
N SER A 280 -1.82 13.95 -31.85
CA SER A 280 -0.80 14.75 -31.17
C SER A 280 -1.35 15.94 -30.37
N ASP A 281 -2.47 16.54 -30.79
CA ASP A 281 -3.06 17.70 -30.12
C ASP A 281 -3.60 17.34 -28.73
N ARG A 282 -3.93 16.06 -28.50
CA ARG A 282 -4.36 15.51 -27.20
C ARG A 282 -3.22 15.15 -26.26
N HIS A 283 -1.96 15.17 -26.71
CA HIS A 283 -0.82 14.72 -25.90
C HIS A 283 -0.48 15.67 -24.73
N HIS A 284 -0.90 16.94 -24.81
CA HIS A 284 -0.61 17.99 -23.83
C HIS A 284 0.88 18.02 -23.40
N PRO A 285 1.81 18.36 -24.30
CA PRO A 285 3.25 18.27 -24.04
C PRO A 285 3.73 19.10 -22.84
N VAL A 286 4.75 18.59 -22.11
CA VAL A 286 5.39 19.29 -20.98
C VAL A 286 6.92 19.23 -21.12
N SER A 287 7.55 20.39 -21.25
CA SER A 287 9.01 20.53 -21.39
C SER A 287 9.74 20.71 -20.05
N PHE A 288 10.96 20.20 -19.98
CA PHE A 288 11.85 20.25 -18.82
C PHE A 288 13.26 20.68 -19.23
N CYS A 289 13.82 21.67 -18.54
CA CYS A 289 15.23 22.00 -18.66
C CYS A 289 16.07 21.09 -17.76
N LEU A 290 17.09 20.46 -18.35
CA LEU A 290 18.21 19.86 -17.63
C LEU A 290 19.18 20.99 -17.24
N GLY A 291 19.85 20.86 -16.09
CA GLY A 291 20.73 21.91 -15.54
C GLY A 291 22.00 22.21 -16.36
N ASN A 292 22.19 21.56 -17.51
CA ASN A 292 23.25 21.78 -18.48
C ASN A 292 22.78 22.59 -19.72
N GLY A 293 21.54 23.11 -19.73
CA GLY A 293 20.96 23.84 -20.85
C GLY A 293 20.29 22.97 -21.92
N CYS A 294 20.41 21.64 -21.85
CA CYS A 294 19.58 20.74 -22.66
C CYS A 294 18.13 20.79 -22.15
N SER A 295 17.16 20.47 -23.02
CA SER A 295 15.76 20.29 -22.60
C SER A 295 15.11 19.10 -23.30
N PHE A 296 14.12 18.51 -22.65
CA PHE A 296 13.35 17.40 -23.19
C PHE A 296 11.85 17.60 -22.95
N CYS A 297 11.03 17.04 -23.82
CA CYS A 297 9.57 17.10 -23.72
C CYS A 297 8.99 15.73 -23.37
N LEU A 298 8.02 15.69 -22.46
CA LEU A 298 7.11 14.57 -22.27
C LEU A 298 5.81 14.86 -23.03
N SER A 299 5.53 14.08 -24.06
CA SER A 299 4.35 14.15 -24.92
C SER A 299 3.55 12.85 -24.74
N SER A 300 3.50 11.96 -25.75
CA SER A 300 2.80 10.67 -25.67
C SER A 300 3.22 9.79 -24.47
N GLU A 301 4.46 9.97 -23.98
CA GLU A 301 5.03 9.24 -22.84
C GLU A 301 4.23 9.49 -21.55
N ARG A 302 3.52 10.61 -21.45
CA ARG A 302 2.66 10.95 -20.31
C ARG A 302 1.55 9.93 -20.11
N PHE A 303 0.86 9.52 -21.16
CA PHE A 303 -0.24 8.54 -21.08
C PHE A 303 0.16 7.11 -21.44
N ARG A 304 1.19 6.93 -22.27
CA ARG A 304 1.78 5.60 -22.53
C ARG A 304 2.42 4.99 -21.28
N CYS A 305 3.03 5.79 -20.41
CA CYS A 305 3.71 5.26 -19.22
C CYS A 305 2.85 4.38 -18.29
N PRO A 306 1.62 4.77 -17.90
CA PRO A 306 0.77 3.93 -17.04
C PRO A 306 -0.10 2.90 -17.77
N GLU A 307 -0.27 3.01 -19.10
CA GLU A 307 -1.11 2.11 -19.89
C GLU A 307 -0.81 0.60 -19.68
N PRO A 308 0.43 0.14 -19.43
CA PRO A 308 0.68 -1.28 -19.14
C PRO A 308 -0.05 -1.89 -17.93
N ILE A 309 -0.66 -1.10 -17.04
CA ILE A 309 -1.59 -1.65 -16.02
C ILE A 309 -2.88 -2.18 -16.67
N PHE A 310 -3.30 -1.59 -17.79
CA PHE A 310 -4.50 -1.92 -18.55
C PHE A 310 -4.15 -2.86 -19.74
N GLN A 311 -3.00 -2.64 -20.38
CA GLN A 311 -2.50 -3.43 -21.51
C GLN A 311 -1.09 -3.99 -21.26
N PRO A 312 -0.93 -5.10 -20.51
CA PRO A 312 0.37 -5.72 -20.22
C PRO A 312 1.19 -6.13 -21.47
N SER A 313 0.52 -6.37 -22.59
CA SER A 313 1.11 -6.64 -23.91
C SER A 313 2.09 -5.56 -24.39
N LEU A 314 1.92 -4.31 -23.95
CA LEU A 314 2.87 -3.22 -24.23
C LEU A 314 4.26 -3.42 -23.59
N LEU A 315 4.39 -4.38 -22.68
CA LEU A 315 5.64 -4.85 -22.08
C LEU A 315 5.97 -6.31 -22.43
N GLY A 316 5.28 -6.90 -23.43
CA GLY A 316 5.45 -8.29 -23.83
C GLY A 316 4.84 -9.32 -22.87
N GLN A 317 3.97 -8.91 -21.95
CA GLN A 317 3.25 -9.82 -21.07
C GLN A 317 1.94 -10.30 -21.71
N ALA A 318 1.60 -11.57 -21.54
CA ALA A 318 0.40 -12.20 -22.10
C ALA A 318 -0.78 -12.18 -21.12
N GLU A 319 -0.50 -11.88 -19.85
CA GLU A 319 -1.45 -11.73 -18.76
C GLU A 319 -2.40 -10.55 -19.00
N PRO A 320 -3.68 -10.63 -18.59
CA PRO A 320 -4.65 -9.57 -18.80
C PRO A 320 -4.44 -8.41 -17.81
N GLY A 321 -4.87 -7.21 -18.20
CA GLY A 321 -4.76 -6.00 -17.37
C GLY A 321 -5.58 -6.03 -16.08
N LEU A 322 -5.28 -5.11 -15.16
CA LEU A 322 -5.88 -5.00 -13.84
C LEU A 322 -7.43 -4.94 -13.84
N PRO A 323 -8.13 -4.28 -14.78
CA PRO A 323 -9.61 -4.32 -14.83
C PRO A 323 -10.16 -5.72 -15.11
N ALA A 324 -9.51 -6.48 -16.00
CA ALA A 324 -9.90 -7.85 -16.30
C ALA A 324 -9.58 -8.81 -15.15
N LEU A 325 -8.46 -8.61 -14.44
CA LEU A 325 -8.14 -9.35 -13.21
C LEU A 325 -9.12 -9.03 -12.07
N ALA A 326 -9.54 -7.77 -11.94
CA ALA A 326 -10.60 -7.35 -11.01
C ALA A 326 -11.96 -7.98 -11.34
N PHE A 327 -12.29 -8.11 -12.62
CA PHE A 327 -13.47 -8.86 -13.05
C PHE A 327 -13.36 -10.36 -12.76
N GLN A 328 -12.20 -10.98 -13.02
CA GLN A 328 -11.96 -12.40 -12.72
C GLN A 328 -12.08 -12.70 -11.21
N ALA A 329 -11.63 -11.79 -10.34
CA ALA A 329 -11.85 -11.88 -8.89
C ALA A 329 -13.35 -11.94 -8.54
N LEU A 330 -14.18 -11.09 -9.16
CA LEU A 330 -15.64 -11.12 -8.99
C LEU A 330 -16.28 -12.37 -9.61
N GLN A 331 -15.74 -12.93 -10.69
CA GLN A 331 -16.24 -14.19 -11.24
C GLN A 331 -15.95 -15.40 -10.34
N ARG A 332 -14.78 -15.45 -9.68
CA ARG A 332 -14.37 -16.60 -8.86
C ARG A 332 -15.10 -16.70 -7.51
N VAL A 333 -15.64 -15.61 -6.96
CA VAL A 333 -16.48 -15.69 -5.75
C VAL A 333 -17.89 -16.23 -6.05
N PRO A 334 -18.57 -16.85 -5.05
CA PRO A 334 -19.94 -17.37 -5.21
C PRO A 334 -20.94 -16.33 -5.71
N ALA A 335 -21.85 -16.76 -6.59
CA ALA A 335 -22.82 -15.88 -7.27
C ALA A 335 -23.64 -14.99 -6.31
N THR A 336 -24.02 -15.53 -5.15
CA THR A 336 -24.76 -14.85 -4.07
C THR A 336 -24.03 -13.66 -3.44
N LEU A 337 -22.72 -13.52 -3.67
CA LEU A 337 -21.88 -12.47 -3.09
C LEU A 337 -21.35 -11.48 -4.14
N ARG A 338 -21.45 -11.80 -5.44
CA ARG A 338 -20.86 -11.00 -6.53
C ARG A 338 -21.35 -9.55 -6.53
N THR A 339 -22.65 -9.33 -6.37
CA THR A 339 -23.24 -7.98 -6.26
C THR A 339 -22.65 -7.26 -5.04
N ARG A 340 -22.75 -7.85 -3.84
CA ARG A 340 -22.22 -7.26 -2.59
C ARG A 340 -20.72 -6.91 -2.64
N LEU A 341 -19.90 -7.64 -3.40
CA LEU A 341 -18.48 -7.31 -3.56
C LEU A 341 -18.24 -6.27 -4.67
N ALA A 342 -19.07 -6.25 -5.72
CA ALA A 342 -19.06 -5.21 -6.75
C ALA A 342 -19.58 -3.86 -6.22
N ASP A 343 -20.54 -3.85 -5.29
CA ASP A 343 -21.09 -2.66 -4.64
C ASP A 343 -20.05 -1.89 -3.80
N THR A 344 -18.82 -2.41 -3.62
CA THR A 344 -17.72 -1.75 -2.91
C THR A 344 -16.36 -2.19 -3.47
N VAL A 345 -15.92 -1.54 -4.56
CA VAL A 345 -14.58 -1.72 -5.14
C VAL A 345 -13.65 -0.62 -4.61
N VAL A 346 -12.86 -0.91 -3.57
CA VAL A 346 -11.95 0.06 -2.96
C VAL A 346 -10.63 0.12 -3.72
N LEU A 347 -10.25 1.31 -4.19
CA LEU A 347 -8.94 1.56 -4.79
C LEU A 347 -7.91 1.92 -3.72
N ALA A 348 -6.73 1.26 -3.76
CA ALA A 348 -5.64 1.54 -2.82
C ALA A 348 -4.25 1.50 -3.48
N GLY A 349 -3.28 2.16 -2.84
CA GLY A 349 -1.88 2.13 -3.27
C GLY A 349 -1.51 3.26 -4.25
N GLY A 350 -0.22 3.61 -4.25
CA GLY A 350 0.27 4.85 -4.86
C GLY A 350 0.27 4.93 -6.39
N SER A 351 -0.01 3.85 -7.11
CA SER A 351 -0.19 3.87 -8.57
C SER A 351 -1.65 4.10 -8.99
N THR A 352 -2.62 3.97 -8.07
CA THR A 352 -4.02 4.39 -8.32
C THR A 352 -4.20 5.92 -8.32
N LEU A 353 -3.12 6.68 -8.12
CA LEU A 353 -3.11 8.14 -8.00
C LEU A 353 -2.84 8.87 -9.33
N PHE A 354 -2.68 8.17 -10.44
CA PHE A 354 -2.68 8.82 -11.75
C PHE A 354 -4.05 9.46 -12.02
N PRO A 355 -4.13 10.69 -12.57
CA PRO A 355 -5.39 11.24 -13.09
C PRO A 355 -5.97 10.29 -14.15
N GLY A 356 -7.30 10.16 -14.23
CA GLY A 356 -7.99 9.25 -15.16
C GLY A 356 -7.98 7.77 -14.75
N PHE A 357 -7.24 7.37 -13.71
CA PHE A 357 -7.12 5.96 -13.31
C PHE A 357 -8.44 5.36 -12.80
N THR A 358 -9.24 6.15 -12.05
CA THR A 358 -10.51 5.67 -11.48
C THR A 358 -11.52 5.46 -12.60
N GLU A 359 -11.57 6.45 -13.47
CA GLU A 359 -12.50 6.66 -14.56
C GLU A 359 -12.29 5.58 -15.65
N ARG A 360 -11.03 5.32 -16.02
CA ARG A 360 -10.63 4.23 -16.92
C ARG A 360 -10.94 2.85 -16.32
N LEU A 361 -10.64 2.64 -15.04
CA LEU A 361 -10.86 1.36 -14.36
C LEU A 361 -12.36 1.05 -14.17
N GLU A 362 -13.19 2.05 -13.88
CA GLU A 362 -14.65 1.93 -13.82
C GLU A 362 -15.21 1.54 -15.19
N MET A 363 -14.87 2.31 -16.23
CA MET A 363 -15.30 2.06 -17.61
C MET A 363 -14.92 0.66 -18.11
N GLU A 364 -13.67 0.22 -17.89
CA GLU A 364 -13.25 -1.12 -18.30
C GLU A 364 -13.87 -2.22 -17.44
N LEU A 365 -13.98 -2.06 -16.12
CA LEU A 365 -14.56 -3.09 -15.26
C LEU A 365 -16.06 -3.28 -15.56
N GLU A 366 -16.80 -2.20 -15.81
CA GLU A 366 -18.16 -2.30 -16.34
C GLU A 366 -18.21 -2.97 -17.72
N ALA A 367 -17.29 -2.65 -18.64
CA ALA A 367 -17.23 -3.26 -19.96
C ALA A 367 -16.96 -4.78 -19.89
N GLN A 368 -16.09 -5.22 -18.98
CA GLN A 368 -15.88 -6.65 -18.69
C GLN A 368 -17.16 -7.30 -18.16
N CYS A 369 -17.85 -6.67 -17.20
CA CYS A 369 -19.14 -7.15 -16.69
C CYS A 369 -20.18 -7.29 -17.82
N ARG A 370 -20.34 -6.27 -18.68
CA ARG A 370 -21.25 -6.30 -19.84
C ARG A 370 -20.88 -7.43 -20.81
N ARG A 371 -19.62 -7.49 -21.24
CA ARG A 371 -19.08 -8.45 -22.24
C ARG A 371 -19.32 -9.91 -21.85
N HIS A 372 -19.23 -10.22 -20.56
CA HIS A 372 -19.32 -11.60 -20.05
C HIS A 372 -20.69 -11.97 -19.47
N GLY A 373 -21.76 -11.20 -19.78
CA GLY A 373 -23.13 -11.50 -19.36
C GLY A 373 -23.49 -11.06 -17.94
N TYR A 374 -22.58 -10.41 -17.22
CA TYR A 374 -22.79 -9.83 -15.89
C TYR A 374 -23.34 -8.40 -15.96
N GLY A 375 -24.16 -8.09 -16.98
CA GLY A 375 -24.71 -6.75 -17.25
C GLY A 375 -25.64 -6.19 -16.17
N ALA A 376 -25.99 -6.99 -15.14
CA ALA A 376 -26.69 -6.57 -13.94
C ALA A 376 -25.77 -6.11 -12.79
N LEU A 377 -24.47 -6.47 -12.80
CA LEU A 377 -23.51 -5.94 -11.82
C LEU A 377 -23.22 -4.46 -12.14
N ARG A 378 -23.12 -3.63 -11.08
CA ARG A 378 -22.69 -2.23 -11.16
C ARG A 378 -21.50 -2.04 -10.21
N PRO A 379 -20.26 -2.31 -10.66
CA PRO A 379 -19.06 -2.13 -9.85
C PRO A 379 -18.94 -0.66 -9.40
N HIS A 380 -19.00 -0.41 -8.10
CA HIS A 380 -18.94 0.94 -7.53
C HIS A 380 -17.55 1.24 -6.98
N LEU A 381 -16.80 2.16 -7.61
CA LEU A 381 -15.42 2.45 -7.24
C LEU A 381 -15.31 3.51 -6.12
N VAL A 382 -14.69 3.10 -5.00
CA VAL A 382 -14.51 3.92 -3.81
C VAL A 382 -13.08 4.48 -3.77
N ALA A 383 -12.83 5.53 -4.54
CA ALA A 383 -11.51 6.09 -4.77
C ALA A 383 -11.14 7.28 -3.84
N LYS A 384 -11.13 7.07 -2.51
CA LYS A 384 -10.84 8.14 -1.52
C LYS A 384 -9.53 8.91 -1.83
N PRO A 385 -9.43 10.24 -1.59
CA PRO A 385 -8.21 11.01 -1.88
C PRO A 385 -6.95 10.51 -1.15
N GLY A 386 -7.11 9.93 0.05
CA GLY A 386 -6.01 9.34 0.83
C GLY A 386 -5.52 7.96 0.34
N ARG A 387 -6.03 7.43 -0.78
CA ARG A 387 -5.82 6.03 -1.19
C ARG A 387 -4.36 5.59 -1.36
N GLY A 388 -3.43 6.54 -1.57
CA GLY A 388 -1.99 6.28 -1.55
C GLY A 388 -1.44 5.70 -0.24
N THR A 389 -2.16 5.87 0.88
CA THR A 389 -1.84 5.30 2.20
C THR A 389 -3.00 4.48 2.79
N ALA A 390 -3.97 4.04 1.98
CA ALA A 390 -5.21 3.39 2.44
C ALA A 390 -4.93 2.23 3.42
N VAL A 391 -4.05 1.32 3.04
CA VAL A 391 -3.59 0.18 3.86
C VAL A 391 -3.14 0.63 5.25
N TRP A 392 -2.27 1.63 5.34
CA TRP A 392 -1.80 2.14 6.62
C TRP A 392 -2.94 2.82 7.41
N THR A 393 -3.80 3.60 6.75
CA THR A 393 -4.93 4.30 7.38
C THR A 393 -5.95 3.30 7.96
N GLY A 394 -6.29 2.24 7.22
CA GLY A 394 -7.15 1.18 7.73
C GLY A 394 -6.50 0.36 8.83
N GLY A 395 -5.18 0.11 8.76
CA GLY A 395 -4.38 -0.45 9.84
C GLY A 395 -4.47 0.39 11.12
N SER A 396 -4.33 1.72 10.99
CA SER A 396 -4.47 2.67 12.10
C SER A 396 -5.89 2.66 12.69
N MET A 397 -6.91 2.60 11.84
CA MET A 397 -8.31 2.46 12.28
C MET A 397 -8.51 1.17 13.08
N VAL A 398 -8.18 -0.01 12.53
CA VAL A 398 -8.43 -1.29 13.22
C VAL A 398 -7.59 -1.47 14.48
N ALA A 399 -6.34 -0.98 14.50
CA ALA A 399 -5.49 -0.99 15.69
C ALA A 399 -6.09 -0.21 16.88
N SER A 400 -6.95 0.78 16.62
CA SER A 400 -7.66 1.54 17.66
C SER A 400 -8.87 0.80 18.26
N LEU A 401 -9.37 -0.26 17.61
CA LEU A 401 -10.61 -0.94 18.00
C LEU A 401 -10.36 -2.02 19.06
N ARG A 402 -11.00 -1.88 20.24
CA ARG A 402 -10.97 -2.89 21.32
C ARG A 402 -11.47 -4.28 20.90
N SER A 403 -12.35 -4.35 19.91
CA SER A 403 -12.81 -5.62 19.31
C SER A 403 -11.71 -6.28 18.47
N PHE A 404 -10.92 -5.49 17.75
CA PHE A 404 -9.80 -5.98 16.94
C PHE A 404 -8.61 -6.41 17.80
N GLN A 405 -8.38 -5.75 18.94
CA GLN A 405 -7.38 -6.14 19.94
C GLN A 405 -7.56 -7.56 20.49
N GLN A 406 -8.72 -8.19 20.31
CA GLN A 406 -8.96 -9.60 20.69
C GLN A 406 -8.35 -10.61 19.68
N ARG A 407 -7.93 -10.17 18.50
CA ARG A 407 -7.28 -10.98 17.44
C ARG A 407 -5.74 -10.96 17.51
N TRP A 408 -5.17 -10.50 18.63
CA TRP A 408 -3.73 -10.29 18.78
C TRP A 408 -3.07 -11.48 19.45
N ILE A 409 -1.93 -11.91 18.91
CA ILE A 409 -1.06 -12.86 19.59
C ILE A 409 -0.23 -12.07 20.60
N THR A 410 -0.15 -12.52 21.85
CA THR A 410 0.78 -11.96 22.84
C THR A 410 2.07 -12.78 22.88
N ARG A 411 3.17 -12.18 23.33
CA ARG A 411 4.47 -12.85 23.43
C ARG A 411 4.40 -14.13 24.28
N ALA A 412 3.64 -14.10 25.37
CA ALA A 412 3.39 -15.28 26.21
C ALA A 412 2.65 -16.40 25.45
N MET A 413 1.61 -16.06 24.67
CA MET A 413 0.89 -17.05 23.86
C MET A 413 1.77 -17.65 22.76
N TYR A 414 2.65 -16.84 22.15
CA TYR A 414 3.64 -17.33 21.18
C TYR A 414 4.69 -18.24 21.85
N GLN A 415 5.18 -17.89 23.05
CA GLN A 415 6.09 -18.74 23.83
C GLN A 415 5.43 -20.06 24.29
N GLU A 416 4.12 -20.08 24.56
CA GLU A 416 3.36 -21.29 24.93
C GLU A 416 3.04 -22.21 23.74
N CYS A 417 2.89 -21.68 22.52
CA CYS A 417 2.29 -22.40 21.38
C CYS A 417 3.13 -22.40 20.08
N GLY A 418 4.20 -21.62 20.01
CA GLY A 418 5.07 -21.49 18.83
C GLY A 418 4.35 -20.93 17.59
N SER A 419 4.97 -21.16 16.43
CA SER A 419 4.49 -20.63 15.15
C SER A 419 3.13 -21.19 14.71
N ARG A 420 2.72 -22.36 15.21
CA ARG A 420 1.38 -22.94 15.00
C ARG A 420 0.26 -21.93 15.29
N LEU A 421 0.39 -21.12 16.34
CA LEU A 421 -0.61 -20.11 16.71
C LEU A 421 -0.73 -18.98 15.66
N VAL A 422 0.33 -18.70 14.92
CA VAL A 422 0.33 -17.72 13.81
C VAL A 422 -0.61 -18.17 12.71
N HIS A 423 -0.63 -19.48 12.39
CA HIS A 423 -1.56 -20.07 11.44
C HIS A 423 -3.00 -20.14 11.97
N GLU A 424 -3.22 -20.44 13.25
CA GLU A 424 -4.57 -20.50 13.85
C GLU A 424 -5.25 -19.12 14.03
N VAL A 425 -4.51 -18.01 13.88
CA VAL A 425 -5.02 -16.64 14.13
C VAL A 425 -4.95 -15.70 12.92
N PHE A 426 -4.02 -15.90 11.97
CA PHE A 426 -3.83 -15.00 10.82
C PHE A 426 -4.18 -15.60 9.44
N ASN A 427 -4.40 -16.91 9.34
CA ASN A 427 -4.89 -17.57 8.11
C ASN A 427 -6.42 -17.73 8.13
#